data_AF-A0A5C7QIG4-F1
#
_entry.id   AF-A0A5C7QIG4-F1
#
_cell.length_a   1.000
_cell.length_b   1.000
_cell.length_c   1.000
_cell.angle_alpha   90.00
_cell.angle_beta   90.00
_cell.angle_gamma   90.00
#
_symmetry.space_group_name_H-M   'P 1'
#
loop_
_entity.id
_entity.type
_entity.pdbx_description
1 polymer ?
#
loop_
_entity_poly.entity_id
_entity_poly.type
_entity_poly.pdbx_seq_one_letter_code
_entity_poly.pdbx_strand_id
1 'polypeptide(L)'
;MAWAPIDQRDRDGLEMIKLRRLTGLPVATLLGHVTLLWLWALDNAPDGVLPSDHAIIASAAQWEGDAERWSTALITSGYIHETAEGLTLTMLPARLRKCRPWHRGADNQKGRRTPEYRQWRAAVLARDNWRCTECGSTKHLEAHHIKEYALYPALRLDPTNGITLCDPCHEEEHRRRRDGR
;
A
#
# COMPACT_ATOMS: atom_id res chain seq x y z
N MET A 1 -1.54 -0.55 -12.45
CA MET A 1 -0.20 0.04 -12.60
C MET A 1 0.19 0.66 -11.27
N ALA A 2 1.18 0.11 -10.59
CA ALA A 2 1.71 0.66 -9.36
C ALA A 2 2.72 1.74 -9.73
N TRP A 3 2.39 3.00 -9.44
CA TRP A 3 3.32 4.11 -9.57
C TRP A 3 3.99 4.27 -8.20
N ALA A 4 5.25 3.92 -8.05
CA ALA A 4 6.04 4.45 -6.95
C ALA A 4 6.77 5.66 -7.49
N PRO A 5 6.49 6.87 -6.97
CA PRO A 5 7.37 7.98 -7.25
C PRO A 5 8.71 7.66 -6.59
N ILE A 6 9.80 7.73 -7.35
CA ILE A 6 11.09 8.11 -6.79
C ILE A 6 10.81 9.42 -6.05
N ASP A 7 10.80 9.40 -4.72
CA ASP A 7 10.51 10.59 -3.94
C ASP A 7 11.71 11.52 -4.09
N GLN A 8 11.49 12.83 -4.18
CA GLN A 8 12.56 13.83 -4.17
C GLN A 8 13.47 13.71 -2.94
N ARG A 9 13.05 12.94 -1.92
CA ARG A 9 13.79 12.61 -0.70
C ARG A 9 14.78 11.46 -0.85
N ASP A 10 14.75 10.68 -1.93
CA ASP A 10 15.66 9.53 -2.10
C ASP A 10 17.11 9.95 -2.38
N ARG A 11 17.31 11.13 -2.99
CA ARG A 11 18.66 11.68 -3.21
C ARG A 11 19.30 12.25 -1.94
N ASP A 12 18.49 12.75 -1.01
CA ASP A 12 18.93 13.52 0.17
C ASP A 12 18.64 12.79 1.50
N GLY A 13 18.17 11.53 1.43
CA GLY A 13 17.83 10.70 2.58
C GLY A 13 19.05 10.17 3.34
N LEU A 14 18.86 9.80 4.61
CA LEU A 14 19.94 9.27 5.47
C LEU A 14 20.53 7.97 4.90
N GLU A 15 19.69 7.13 4.31
CA GLU A 15 20.06 5.88 3.65
C GLU A 15 20.99 6.17 2.45
N MET A 16 20.63 7.13 1.60
CA MET A 16 21.45 7.54 0.45
C MET A 16 22.78 8.17 0.88
N ILE A 17 22.77 9.00 1.93
CA ILE A 17 24.00 9.58 2.51
C ILE A 17 24.93 8.47 3.02
N LYS A 18 24.39 7.46 3.71
CA LYS A 18 25.17 6.29 4.17
C LYS A 18 25.70 5.48 3.00
N LEU A 19 24.85 5.14 2.03
CA LEU A 19 25.23 4.34 0.87
C LEU A 19 26.34 5.01 0.05
N ARG A 20 26.25 6.33 -0.15
CA ARG A 20 27.30 7.12 -0.78
C ARG A 20 28.62 7.07 -0.01
N ARG A 21 28.59 7.15 1.32
CA ARG A 21 29.81 7.04 2.14
C ARG A 21 30.45 5.66 2.06
N LEU A 22 29.64 4.60 1.99
CA LEU A 22 30.12 3.21 1.93
C LEU A 22 30.71 2.83 0.56
N THR A 23 30.13 3.35 -0.51
CA THR A 23 30.51 3.00 -1.89
C THR A 23 31.47 4.00 -2.54
N GLY A 24 31.45 5.26 -2.10
CA GLY A 24 32.19 6.36 -2.72
C GLY A 24 31.61 6.83 -4.06
N LEU A 25 30.45 6.31 -4.49
CA LEU A 25 29.87 6.59 -5.79
C LEU A 25 29.03 7.88 -5.81
N PRO A 26 28.87 8.52 -6.98
CA PRO A 26 27.94 9.64 -7.15
C PRO A 26 26.49 9.23 -6.83
N VAL A 27 25.71 10.16 -6.26
CA VAL A 27 24.30 9.93 -5.91
C VAL A 27 23.48 9.49 -7.13
N ALA A 28 23.73 10.07 -8.31
CA ALA A 28 23.03 9.70 -9.54
C ALA A 28 23.26 8.23 -9.93
N THR A 29 24.49 7.73 -9.79
CA THR A 29 24.84 6.33 -10.06
C THR A 29 24.13 5.40 -9.07
N LEU A 30 24.20 5.72 -7.78
CA LEU A 30 23.54 4.93 -6.74
C LEU A 30 22.03 4.89 -6.90
N LEU A 31 21.42 6.02 -7.20
CA LEU A 31 19.99 6.11 -7.47
C LEU A 31 19.58 5.21 -8.63
N GLY A 32 20.39 5.15 -9.69
CA GLY A 32 20.18 4.23 -10.82
C GLY A 32 20.14 2.77 -10.39
N HIS A 33 21.18 2.30 -9.70
CA HIS A 33 21.26 0.90 -9.25
C HIS A 33 20.15 0.52 -8.26
N VAL A 34 19.85 1.39 -7.28
CA VAL A 34 18.76 1.17 -6.33
C VAL A 34 17.41 1.13 -7.04
N THR A 35 17.19 2.01 -8.02
CA THR A 35 15.95 2.02 -8.83
C THR A 35 15.80 0.74 -9.64
N LEU A 36 16.88 0.23 -10.24
CA LEU A 36 16.86 -1.00 -11.03
C LEU A 36 16.57 -2.22 -10.14
N LEU A 37 17.20 -2.32 -8.97
CA LEU A 37 16.89 -3.35 -7.99
C LEU A 37 15.42 -3.30 -7.55
N TRP A 38 14.90 -2.10 -7.34
CA TRP A 38 13.50 -1.89 -6.98
C TRP A 38 12.52 -2.32 -8.08
N LEU A 39 12.79 -1.96 -9.34
CA LEU A 39 12.00 -2.39 -10.50
C LEU A 39 12.03 -3.91 -10.65
N TRP A 40 13.20 -4.53 -10.50
CA TRP A 40 13.33 -5.98 -10.53
C TRP A 40 12.50 -6.64 -9.41
N ALA A 41 12.55 -6.09 -8.19
CA ALA A 41 11.82 -6.63 -7.04
C ALA A 41 10.29 -6.56 -7.24
N LEU A 42 9.77 -5.52 -7.89
CA LEU A 42 8.33 -5.43 -8.19
C LEU A 42 7.82 -6.61 -9.01
N ASP A 43 8.62 -7.10 -9.95
CA ASP A 43 8.24 -8.17 -10.86
C ASP A 43 8.60 -9.56 -10.32
N ASN A 44 9.63 -9.67 -9.48
CA ASN A 44 10.24 -10.95 -9.10
C ASN A 44 10.17 -11.28 -7.58
N ALA A 45 9.85 -10.30 -6.74
CA ALA A 45 9.72 -10.45 -5.28
C ALA A 45 8.37 -9.87 -4.79
N PRO A 46 7.23 -10.50 -5.14
CA PRO A 46 5.89 -9.95 -4.89
C PRO A 46 5.52 -9.84 -3.40
N ASP A 47 6.21 -10.58 -2.55
CA ASP A 47 6.13 -10.54 -1.08
C ASP A 47 7.15 -9.57 -0.45
N GLY A 48 8.03 -8.97 -1.27
CA GLY A 48 9.08 -8.05 -0.84
C GLY A 48 10.33 -8.76 -0.29
N VAL A 49 10.42 -10.09 -0.41
CA VAL A 49 11.58 -10.88 0.03
C VAL A 49 12.54 -11.07 -1.14
N LEU A 50 13.75 -10.54 -0.98
CA LEU A 50 14.85 -10.70 -1.92
C LEU A 50 15.53 -12.07 -1.78
N PRO A 51 16.09 -12.61 -2.87
CA PRO A 51 16.99 -13.76 -2.80
C PRO A 51 18.17 -13.49 -1.86
N SER A 52 18.60 -14.50 -1.11
CA SER A 52 19.79 -14.40 -0.25
C SER A 52 21.12 -14.39 -1.02
N ASP A 53 21.09 -14.72 -2.32
CA ASP A 53 22.28 -14.74 -3.17
C ASP A 53 22.66 -13.32 -3.61
N HIS A 54 23.82 -12.86 -3.13
CA HIS A 54 24.38 -11.55 -3.45
C HIS A 54 24.59 -11.33 -4.95
N ALA A 55 24.92 -12.38 -5.73
CA ALA A 55 25.10 -12.26 -7.18
C ALA A 55 23.78 -11.94 -7.89
N ILE A 56 22.66 -12.47 -7.40
CA ILE A 56 21.33 -12.17 -7.92
C ILE A 56 20.95 -10.72 -7.57
N ILE A 57 21.21 -10.28 -6.33
CA ILE A 57 20.97 -8.89 -5.91
C ILE A 57 21.77 -7.91 -6.76
N ALA A 58 23.06 -8.19 -6.98
CA ALA A 58 23.91 -7.36 -7.84
C ALA A 58 23.41 -7.32 -9.28
N SER A 59 23.07 -8.48 -9.85
CA SER A 59 22.52 -8.57 -11.21
C SER A 59 21.20 -7.81 -11.37
N ALA A 60 20.30 -7.92 -10.38
CA ALA A 60 19.04 -7.17 -10.33
C ALA A 60 19.26 -5.65 -10.29
N ALA A 61 20.31 -5.19 -9.61
CA ALA A 61 20.73 -3.80 -9.56
C ALA A 61 21.54 -3.34 -10.78
N GLN A 62 21.82 -4.24 -11.75
CA GLN A 62 22.81 -4.06 -12.82
C GLN A 62 24.17 -3.57 -12.29
N TRP A 63 24.60 -4.13 -11.16
CA TRP A 63 25.89 -3.85 -10.55
C TRP A 63 26.94 -4.83 -11.10
N GLU A 64 27.99 -4.29 -11.72
CA GLU A 64 29.08 -5.09 -12.32
C GLU A 64 30.30 -5.27 -11.38
N GLY A 65 30.28 -4.64 -10.20
CA GLY A 65 31.35 -4.75 -9.22
C GLY A 65 31.19 -5.96 -8.28
N ASP A 66 31.90 -5.91 -7.16
CA ASP A 66 31.82 -6.95 -6.13
C ASP A 66 30.40 -7.03 -5.53
N ALA A 67 29.78 -8.20 -5.67
CA ALA A 67 28.39 -8.44 -5.31
C ALA A 67 28.16 -8.47 -3.79
N GLU A 68 29.11 -9.02 -3.04
CA GLU A 68 29.05 -9.10 -1.58
C GLU A 68 29.20 -7.70 -0.97
N ARG A 69 30.15 -6.91 -1.48
CA ARG A 69 30.34 -5.52 -1.08
C ARG A 69 29.13 -4.65 -1.38
N TRP A 70 28.48 -4.85 -2.52
CA TRP A 70 27.25 -4.14 -2.89
C TRP A 70 26.10 -4.47 -1.94
N SER A 71 25.84 -5.77 -1.74
CA SER A 71 24.75 -6.24 -0.87
C SER A 71 24.97 -5.79 0.58
N THR A 72 26.21 -5.90 1.08
CA THR A 72 26.59 -5.42 2.41
C THR A 72 26.39 -3.92 2.56
N ALA A 73 26.71 -3.13 1.52
CA ALA A 73 26.48 -1.69 1.55
C ALA A 73 24.99 -1.33 1.59
N LEU A 74 24.14 -2.06 0.86
CA LEU A 74 22.69 -1.89 0.88
C LEU A 74 22.08 -2.25 2.24
N ILE A 75 22.54 -3.35 2.86
CA ILE A 75 22.12 -3.75 4.21
C ILE A 75 22.54 -2.69 5.23
N THR A 76 23.82 -2.31 5.23
CA THR A 76 24.39 -1.36 6.21
C THR A 76 23.78 0.04 6.09
N SER A 77 23.46 0.48 4.87
CA SER A 77 22.82 1.78 4.65
C SER A 77 21.34 1.81 5.04
N GLY A 78 20.69 0.65 5.14
CA GLY A 78 19.27 0.50 5.47
C GLY A 78 18.34 0.41 4.26
N TYR A 79 18.88 0.13 3.07
CA TYR A 79 18.08 -0.19 1.88
C TYR A 79 17.62 -1.65 1.84
N ILE A 80 18.33 -2.56 2.52
CA ILE A 80 17.92 -3.95 2.74
C ILE A 80 17.90 -4.22 4.24
N HIS A 81 16.93 -4.99 4.70
CA HIS A 81 16.79 -5.41 6.09
C HIS A 81 16.77 -6.93 6.20
N GLU A 82 17.55 -7.46 7.14
CA GLU A 82 17.46 -8.86 7.55
C GLU A 82 16.24 -9.04 8.46
N THR A 83 15.33 -9.91 8.06
CA THR A 83 14.08 -10.22 8.79
C THR A 83 13.95 -11.73 9.02
N ALA A 84 12.94 -12.15 9.78
CA ALA A 84 12.68 -13.58 10.00
C ALA A 84 12.31 -14.31 8.69
N GLU A 85 11.77 -13.57 7.72
CA GLU A 85 11.32 -14.05 6.41
C GLU A 85 12.44 -14.01 5.35
N GLY A 86 13.58 -13.39 5.65
CA GLY A 86 14.73 -13.26 4.75
C GLY A 86 15.20 -11.81 4.57
N LEU A 87 15.90 -11.54 3.47
CA LEU A 87 16.30 -10.18 3.10
C LEU A 87 15.08 -9.45 2.55
N THR A 88 14.69 -8.35 3.15
CA THR A 88 13.60 -7.52 2.63
C THR A 88 14.17 -6.22 2.11
N LEU A 89 13.79 -5.84 0.90
CA LEU A 89 14.11 -4.52 0.40
C LEU A 89 13.30 -3.51 1.21
N THR A 90 13.94 -2.43 1.66
CA THR A 90 13.25 -1.19 2.02
C THR A 90 12.63 -0.63 0.75
N MET A 91 11.52 -1.25 0.36
CA MET A 91 10.51 -0.51 -0.35
C MET A 91 10.15 0.67 0.56
N LEU A 92 9.62 1.75 0.04
CA LEU A 92 9.14 2.83 0.89
C LEU A 92 7.71 2.59 1.47
N PRO A 93 7.15 1.38 1.81
CA PRO A 93 5.76 1.30 2.24
C PRO A 93 5.60 1.78 3.69
N ALA A 94 6.66 1.94 4.47
CA ALA A 94 6.54 2.49 5.83
C ALA A 94 6.04 3.96 5.82
N ARG A 95 6.36 4.74 4.76
CA ARG A 95 5.75 6.07 4.51
C ARG A 95 4.74 6.09 3.36
N LEU A 96 4.80 5.16 2.40
CA LEU A 96 3.76 4.98 1.36
C LEU A 96 2.46 4.32 1.87
N ARG A 97 2.36 3.85 3.12
CA ARG A 97 1.02 3.68 3.75
C ARG A 97 0.17 4.96 3.68
N LYS A 98 0.79 6.14 3.47
CA LYS A 98 0.10 7.42 3.20
C LYS A 98 0.02 7.84 1.74
N CYS A 99 0.69 7.16 0.81
CA CYS A 99 0.49 7.40 -0.61
C CYS A 99 -0.75 6.63 -1.05
N ARG A 100 -1.90 7.30 -0.98
CA ARG A 100 -3.14 6.79 -1.57
C ARG A 100 -2.85 6.49 -3.05
N PRO A 101 -3.05 5.25 -3.54
CA PRO A 101 -2.93 4.97 -4.96
C PRO A 101 -3.93 5.85 -5.71
N TRP A 102 -3.45 6.70 -6.62
CA TRP A 102 -4.28 7.57 -7.47
C TRP A 102 -5.26 6.78 -8.38
N HIS A 103 -5.15 5.45 -8.41
CA HIS A 103 -6.07 4.57 -9.13
C HIS A 103 -7.30 4.11 -8.31
N ARG A 104 -7.45 4.49 -7.02
CA ARG A 104 -8.66 4.14 -6.24
C ARG A 104 -9.94 4.89 -6.65
N GLY A 105 -9.87 5.86 -7.57
CA GLY A 105 -11.04 6.64 -8.00
C GLY A 105 -11.86 6.01 -9.13
N ALA A 106 -11.23 5.27 -10.05
CA ALA A 106 -11.88 4.85 -11.29
C ALA A 106 -12.63 3.51 -11.15
N ASP A 107 -12.02 2.50 -10.51
CA ASP A 107 -12.66 1.18 -10.35
C ASP A 107 -13.73 1.15 -9.25
N ASN A 108 -13.54 1.94 -8.18
CA ASN A 108 -14.52 2.02 -7.08
C ASN A 108 -15.85 2.65 -7.50
N GLN A 109 -15.84 3.59 -8.46
CA GLN A 109 -17.09 4.17 -8.97
C GLN A 109 -17.84 3.21 -9.89
N LYS A 110 -17.14 2.40 -10.70
CA LYS A 110 -17.77 1.41 -11.58
C LYS A 110 -18.42 0.29 -10.78
N GLY A 111 -17.74 -0.25 -9.77
CA GLY A 111 -18.26 -1.32 -8.91
C GLY A 111 -19.47 -0.93 -8.05
N ARG A 112 -19.71 0.37 -7.81
CA ARG A 112 -20.89 0.88 -7.07
C ARG A 112 -22.11 1.16 -7.95
N ARG A 113 -21.96 1.05 -9.28
CA ARG A 113 -23.05 1.29 -10.24
C ARG A 113 -23.70 0.00 -10.75
N THR A 114 -23.18 -1.16 -10.35
CA THR A 114 -23.67 -2.46 -10.83
C THR A 114 -25.01 -2.84 -10.18
N PRO A 115 -25.82 -3.68 -10.84
CA PRO A 115 -27.07 -4.19 -10.26
C PRO A 115 -26.87 -4.92 -8.92
N GLU A 116 -25.79 -5.69 -8.80
CA GLU A 116 -25.46 -6.45 -7.60
C GLU A 116 -25.20 -5.52 -6.41
N TYR A 117 -24.53 -4.39 -6.64
CA TYR A 117 -24.34 -3.38 -5.60
C TYR A 117 -25.67 -2.77 -5.13
N ARG A 118 -26.61 -2.54 -6.04
CA ARG A 118 -27.95 -2.04 -5.68
C ARG A 118 -28.72 -3.07 -4.85
N GLN A 119 -28.63 -4.35 -5.21
CA GLN A 119 -29.22 -5.44 -4.44
C GLN A 119 -28.60 -5.54 -3.05
N TRP A 120 -27.26 -5.49 -2.96
CA TRP A 120 -26.55 -5.44 -1.68
C TRP A 120 -27.01 -4.27 -0.82
N ARG A 121 -27.07 -3.05 -1.37
CA ARG A 121 -27.57 -1.87 -0.65
C ARG A 121 -28.99 -2.09 -0.15
N ALA A 122 -29.88 -2.59 -1.00
CA ALA A 122 -31.27 -2.86 -0.62
C ALA A 122 -31.37 -3.93 0.49
N ALA A 123 -30.55 -4.98 0.42
CA ALA A 123 -30.51 -6.05 1.43
C ALA A 123 -30.04 -5.53 2.80
N VAL A 124 -29.00 -4.68 2.83
CA VAL A 124 -28.51 -4.05 4.07
C VAL A 124 -29.58 -3.14 4.68
N LEU A 125 -30.19 -2.27 3.88
CA LEU A 125 -31.25 -1.36 4.35
C LEU A 125 -32.48 -2.13 4.84
N ALA A 126 -32.89 -3.19 4.12
CA ALA A 126 -34.03 -4.01 4.49
C ALA A 126 -33.78 -4.78 5.80
N ARG A 127 -32.57 -5.35 5.98
CA ARG A 127 -32.16 -6.01 7.24
C ARG A 127 -32.27 -5.06 8.43
N ASP A 128 -31.85 -3.81 8.24
CA ASP A 128 -31.84 -2.80 9.31
C ASP A 128 -33.16 -2.03 9.41
N ASN A 129 -34.26 -2.58 8.87
CA ASN A 129 -35.61 -1.99 8.91
C ASN A 129 -35.68 -0.55 8.37
N TRP A 130 -34.85 -0.21 7.39
CA TRP A 130 -34.75 1.14 6.81
C TRP A 130 -34.54 2.21 7.88
N ARG A 131 -33.67 1.93 8.84
CA ARG A 131 -33.31 2.83 9.93
C ARG A 131 -31.81 2.83 10.15
N CYS A 132 -31.27 4.01 10.47
CA CYS A 132 -29.90 4.14 10.95
C CYS A 132 -29.73 3.29 12.21
N THR A 133 -28.74 2.40 12.23
CA THR A 133 -28.49 1.50 13.37
C THR A 133 -27.95 2.24 14.59
N GLU A 134 -27.33 3.42 14.40
CA GLU A 134 -26.75 4.22 15.48
C GLU A 134 -27.76 5.15 16.16
N CYS A 135 -28.66 5.79 15.38
CA CYS A 135 -29.55 6.82 15.90
C CYS A 135 -31.05 6.61 15.60
N GLY A 136 -31.40 5.58 14.82
CA GLY A 136 -32.78 5.24 14.47
C GLY A 136 -33.45 6.14 13.41
N SER A 137 -32.74 7.13 12.86
CA SER A 137 -33.23 8.00 11.77
C SER A 137 -33.69 7.18 10.56
N THR A 138 -34.74 7.62 9.89
CA THR A 138 -35.24 7.05 8.61
C THR A 138 -34.88 7.90 7.39
N LYS A 139 -34.18 9.03 7.59
CA LYS A 139 -33.85 9.99 6.54
C LYS A 139 -32.39 9.83 6.10
N HIS A 140 -32.16 10.05 4.80
CA HIS A 140 -30.84 10.06 4.16
C HIS A 140 -29.99 8.83 4.53
N LEU A 141 -30.49 7.64 4.18
CA LEU A 141 -29.86 6.37 4.56
C LEU A 141 -28.88 5.87 3.50
N GLU A 142 -27.72 5.45 3.99
CA GLU A 142 -26.64 4.87 3.21
C GLU A 142 -26.21 3.51 3.81
N ALA A 143 -25.85 2.58 2.93
CA ALA A 143 -25.21 1.33 3.34
C ALA A 143 -23.70 1.56 3.40
N HIS A 144 -23.17 1.64 4.61
CA HIS A 144 -21.74 1.81 4.88
C HIS A 144 -21.05 0.44 4.96
N HIS A 145 -19.83 0.32 4.43
CA HIS A 145 -19.02 -0.89 4.55
C HIS A 145 -18.26 -0.92 5.88
N ILE A 146 -18.49 -1.95 6.69
CA ILE A 146 -17.77 -2.15 7.97
C ILE A 146 -16.28 -2.37 7.70
N LYS A 147 -15.93 -3.35 6.87
CA LYS A 147 -14.57 -3.50 6.33
C LYS A 147 -14.44 -2.75 5.02
N GLU A 148 -13.34 -2.00 4.87
CA GLU A 148 -13.14 -1.09 3.73
C GLU A 148 -13.33 -1.75 2.37
N TYR A 149 -14.19 -1.16 1.54
CA TYR A 149 -14.48 -1.60 0.17
C TYR A 149 -13.21 -1.81 -0.68
N ALA A 150 -12.17 -0.99 -0.45
CA ALA A 150 -10.92 -1.06 -1.19
C ALA A 150 -10.00 -2.22 -0.74
N LEU A 151 -9.99 -2.54 0.56
CA LEU A 151 -9.07 -3.51 1.14
C LEU A 151 -9.65 -4.94 1.13
N TYR A 152 -10.97 -5.08 1.08
CA TYR A 152 -11.64 -6.38 1.14
C TYR A 152 -12.57 -6.62 -0.05
N PRO A 153 -12.04 -6.85 -1.28
CA PRO A 153 -12.85 -7.06 -2.48
C PRO A 153 -13.87 -8.21 -2.36
N ALA A 154 -13.49 -9.29 -1.68
CA ALA A 154 -14.34 -10.46 -1.45
C ALA A 154 -15.58 -10.16 -0.60
N LEU A 155 -15.55 -9.10 0.22
CA LEU A 155 -16.63 -8.75 1.16
C LEU A 155 -17.49 -7.56 0.67
N ARG A 156 -17.30 -7.09 -0.57
CA ARG A 156 -17.99 -5.89 -1.08
C ARG A 156 -19.50 -6.05 -1.17
N LEU A 157 -19.95 -7.27 -1.47
CA LEU A 157 -21.35 -7.64 -1.69
C LEU A 157 -21.87 -8.57 -0.59
N ASP A 158 -21.11 -8.80 0.47
CA ASP A 158 -21.59 -9.53 1.65
C ASP A 158 -22.48 -8.58 2.49
N PRO A 159 -23.77 -8.90 2.69
CA PRO A 159 -24.65 -8.09 3.52
C PRO A 159 -24.19 -7.96 4.97
N THR A 160 -23.44 -8.93 5.50
CA THR A 160 -22.89 -8.87 6.87
C THR A 160 -21.80 -7.82 7.01
N ASN A 161 -21.14 -7.44 5.91
CA ASN A 161 -20.15 -6.37 5.85
C ASN A 161 -20.78 -4.98 5.58
N GLY A 162 -22.11 -4.87 5.61
CA GLY A 162 -22.85 -3.61 5.48
C GLY A 162 -23.54 -3.20 6.77
N ILE A 163 -23.64 -1.89 7.02
CA ILE A 163 -24.42 -1.28 8.10
C ILE A 163 -25.19 -0.06 7.59
N THR A 164 -26.44 0.09 8.00
CA THR A 164 -27.27 1.24 7.62
C THR A 164 -27.00 2.44 8.51
N LEU A 165 -26.51 3.54 7.93
CA LEU A 165 -26.25 4.80 8.64
C LEU A 165 -26.95 5.96 7.94
N CYS A 166 -27.37 6.97 8.70
CA CYS A 166 -27.75 8.25 8.13
C CYS A 166 -26.52 9.15 7.89
N ASP A 167 -26.62 10.16 7.03
CA ASP A 167 -25.49 11.04 6.67
C ASP A 167 -24.64 11.51 7.87
N PRO A 168 -25.22 12.04 8.98
CA PRO A 168 -24.41 12.47 10.13
C PRO A 168 -23.65 11.34 10.81
N CYS A 169 -24.29 10.18 11.00
CA CYS A 169 -23.66 9.02 11.62
C CYS A 169 -22.61 8.39 10.69
N HIS A 170 -22.85 8.44 9.38
CA HIS A 170 -21.92 7.95 8.38
C HIS A 170 -20.64 8.78 8.34
N GLU A 171 -20.76 10.11 8.40
CA GLU A 171 -19.61 11.01 8.48
C GLU A 171 -18.85 10.84 9.81
N GLU A 172 -19.57 10.67 10.92
CA GLU A 172 -18.97 10.42 12.23
C GLU A 172 -18.18 9.11 12.25
N GLU A 173 -18.70 8.03 11.66
CA GLU A 173 -17.98 6.76 11.52
C GLU A 173 -16.68 6.93 10.71
N HIS A 174 -16.72 7.71 9.63
CA HIS A 174 -15.52 8.05 8.88
C HIS A 174 -14.51 8.88 9.69
N ARG A 175 -14.98 9.72 10.63
CA ARG A 175 -14.13 10.47 11.55
C ARG A 175 -13.47 9.55 12.58
N ARG A 176 -14.23 8.68 13.25
CA ARG A 176 -13.72 7.70 14.23
C ARG A 176 -12.59 6.84 13.67
N ARG A 177 -12.77 6.32 12.46
CA ARG A 177 -11.73 5.51 11.78
C ARG A 177 -10.47 6.30 11.42
N ARG A 178 -10.56 7.60 11.16
CA ARG A 178 -9.38 8.45 10.91
C ARG A 178 -8.59 8.71 12.17
N ASP A 179 -9.29 8.83 13.29
CA ASP A 179 -8.70 9.15 14.60
C ASP A 179 -8.16 7.90 15.33
N GLY A 180 -8.37 6.70 14.76
CA GLY A 180 -7.86 5.43 15.29
C GLY A 180 -8.52 5.02 16.61
N ARG A 181 -9.76 5.44 16.82
CA ARG A 181 -10.55 5.19 18.03
C ARG A 181 -11.58 4.08 17.80
#